data_AF-A0A934A4X0-F1
#
_entry.id   AF-A0A934A4X0-F1
#
_cell.length_a   1.000
_cell.length_b   1.000
_cell.length_c   1.000
_cell.angle_alpha   90.00
_cell.angle_beta   90.00
_cell.angle_gamma   90.00
#
_symmetry.space_group_name_H-M   'P 1'
#
loop_
_entity.id
_entity.type
_entity.pdbx_description
1 polymer ?
#
loop_
_entity_poly.entity_id
_entity_poly.type
_entity_poly.pdbx_seq_one_letter_code
_entity_poly.pdbx_strand_id
1 'polypeptide(L)'
;MTGLTWEMKTNKDGVRNYNNPHDADNIYSWYDPTDPNPGTPVSGTDTKSFIDALNNAHFGGFSDWRLPTIKELAYIVNYSISLPGPTIDSGYFPNTQPAIYWTSTTYAVNTYTAWGMYFDSGTDGISSKSNSAFVRAVRGGQSGILG
;
A
#
# COMPACT_ATOMS: atom_id res chain seq x y z
N MET A 1 -19.22 8.15 -0.01
CA MET A 1 -18.44 7.18 -0.81
C MET A 1 -17.25 7.93 -1.38
N THR A 2 -16.02 7.54 -1.10
CA THR A 2 -14.80 8.34 -1.37
C THR A 2 -14.37 8.38 -2.85
N GLY A 3 -15.11 7.71 -3.75
CA GLY A 3 -14.76 7.64 -5.19
C GLY A 3 -13.43 6.91 -5.45
N LEU A 4 -12.91 6.19 -4.46
CA LEU A 4 -11.67 5.43 -4.55
C LEU A 4 -11.95 4.00 -5.01
N THR A 5 -11.09 3.50 -5.89
CA THR A 5 -11.05 2.08 -6.27
C THR A 5 -9.72 1.51 -5.79
N TRP A 6 -9.79 0.33 -5.20
CA TRP A 6 -8.64 -0.34 -4.58
C TRP A 6 -8.22 -1.57 -5.39
N GLU A 7 -6.91 -1.83 -5.40
CA GLU A 7 -6.37 -3.05 -5.97
C GLU A 7 -6.83 -4.25 -5.14
N MET A 8 -7.32 -5.29 -5.82
CA MET A 8 -7.70 -6.55 -5.20
C MET A 8 -6.48 -7.49 -5.17
N LYS A 9 -6.19 -8.07 -4.00
CA LYS A 9 -5.07 -8.99 -3.81
C LYS A 9 -5.49 -10.42 -4.07
N THR A 10 -4.59 -11.22 -4.61
CA THR A 10 -4.79 -12.66 -4.92
C THR A 10 -3.63 -13.47 -4.36
N ASN A 11 -3.69 -14.80 -4.49
CA ASN A 11 -2.54 -15.69 -4.21
C ASN A 11 -1.93 -15.50 -2.81
N LYS A 12 -2.74 -15.61 -1.76
CA LYS A 12 -2.26 -15.66 -0.37
C LYS A 12 -1.87 -17.11 -0.03
N ASP A 13 -0.82 -17.61 -0.65
CA ASP A 13 -0.36 -19.01 -0.54
C ASP A 13 0.94 -19.18 0.27
N GLY A 14 1.50 -18.08 0.77
CA GLY A 14 2.74 -18.04 1.54
C GLY A 14 4.00 -17.95 0.68
N VAL A 15 3.88 -17.85 -0.64
CA VAL A 15 5.00 -17.82 -1.58
C VAL A 15 5.01 -16.51 -2.36
N ARG A 16 6.10 -15.74 -2.23
CA ARG A 16 6.25 -14.49 -2.97
C ARG A 16 6.44 -14.75 -4.46
N ASN A 17 5.69 -14.04 -5.29
CA ASN A 17 5.81 -14.07 -6.74
C ASN A 17 5.77 -12.65 -7.33
N TYR A 18 6.93 -12.03 -7.53
CA TYR A 18 7.03 -10.66 -8.05
C TYR A 18 6.70 -10.54 -9.55
N ASN A 19 6.56 -11.66 -10.29
CA ASN A 19 5.98 -11.62 -11.63
C ASN A 19 4.47 -11.36 -11.60
N ASN A 20 3.83 -11.56 -10.44
CA ASN A 20 2.44 -11.21 -10.17
C ASN A 20 2.37 -10.10 -9.10
N PRO A 21 2.23 -8.81 -9.46
CA PRO A 21 2.15 -7.74 -8.46
C PRO A 21 0.93 -7.85 -7.53
N HIS A 22 -0.09 -8.64 -7.88
CA HIS A 22 -1.30 -8.86 -7.09
C HIS A 22 -1.14 -9.87 -5.96
N ASP A 23 -0.03 -10.61 -5.97
CA ASP A 23 0.27 -11.60 -4.97
C ASP A 23 0.30 -10.96 -3.57
N ALA A 24 -0.50 -11.53 -2.67
CA ALA A 24 -0.73 -11.03 -1.33
C ALA A 24 0.47 -11.25 -0.40
N ASP A 25 1.40 -12.12 -0.77
CA ASP A 25 2.59 -12.43 0.02
C ASP A 25 3.78 -11.54 -0.36
N ASN A 26 3.71 -10.83 -1.48
CA ASN A 26 4.73 -9.87 -1.90
C ASN A 26 4.85 -8.72 -0.90
N ILE A 27 6.10 -8.40 -0.57
CA ILE A 27 6.48 -7.25 0.23
C ILE A 27 7.48 -6.40 -0.54
N TYR A 28 7.43 -5.10 -0.33
CA TYR A 28 8.22 -4.15 -1.09
C TYR A 28 8.97 -3.22 -0.14
N SER A 29 10.21 -2.89 -0.49
CA SER A 29 10.90 -1.74 0.09
C SER A 29 10.23 -0.43 -0.35
N TRP A 30 10.36 0.62 0.44
CA TRP A 30 9.77 1.91 0.10
C TRP A 30 10.67 2.67 -0.87
N TYR A 31 10.12 3.06 -2.01
CA TYR A 31 10.80 3.92 -2.98
C TYR A 31 9.81 4.87 -3.68
N ASP A 32 10.11 6.18 -3.62
CA ASP A 32 9.44 7.24 -4.39
C ASP A 32 10.50 8.26 -4.85
N PRO A 33 10.79 8.36 -6.16
CA PRO A 33 11.83 9.25 -6.67
C PRO A 33 11.54 10.75 -6.49
N THR A 34 10.30 11.12 -6.13
CA THR A 34 9.91 12.51 -5.91
C THR A 34 10.06 12.97 -4.47
N ASP A 35 10.32 12.04 -3.54
CA ASP A 35 10.49 12.35 -2.12
C ASP A 35 11.92 12.85 -1.81
N PRO A 36 12.10 13.79 -0.85
CA PRO A 36 13.42 14.28 -0.46
C PRO A 36 14.40 13.20 0.00
N ASN A 37 13.89 12.09 0.55
CA ASN A 37 14.66 10.91 0.91
C ASN A 37 13.97 9.70 0.29
N PRO A 38 14.25 9.43 -1.00
CA PRO A 38 13.42 8.57 -1.83
C PRO A 38 13.43 7.11 -1.42
N GLY A 39 14.31 6.69 -0.51
CA GLY A 39 14.64 5.28 -0.31
C GLY A 39 15.62 4.80 -1.38
N THR A 40 16.07 3.56 -1.26
CA THR A 40 16.97 2.95 -2.24
C THR A 40 16.14 2.21 -3.28
N PRO A 41 16.29 2.49 -4.58
CA PRO A 41 15.61 1.72 -5.61
C PRO A 41 16.08 0.26 -5.58
N VAL A 42 15.13 -0.67 -5.60
CA VAL A 42 15.37 -2.11 -5.69
C VAL A 42 14.48 -2.66 -6.80
N SER A 43 15.08 -2.82 -7.97
CA SER A 43 14.39 -3.24 -9.19
C SER A 43 13.46 -4.43 -8.96
N GLY A 44 12.16 -4.22 -9.16
CA GLY A 44 11.13 -5.26 -9.06
C GLY A 44 10.58 -5.52 -7.66
N THR A 45 11.23 -5.02 -6.60
CA THR A 45 10.84 -5.27 -5.19
C THR A 45 10.79 -4.00 -4.34
N ASP A 46 10.58 -2.86 -5.00
CA ASP A 46 10.23 -1.59 -4.37
C ASP A 46 8.82 -1.12 -4.74
N THR A 47 8.28 -0.17 -3.98
CA THR A 47 6.91 0.34 -4.17
C THR A 47 6.70 0.98 -5.53
N LYS A 48 7.72 1.63 -6.10
CA LYS A 48 7.63 2.23 -7.43
C LYS A 48 7.49 1.16 -8.51
N SER A 49 8.28 0.09 -8.41
CA SER A 49 8.23 -1.08 -9.30
C SER A 49 6.86 -1.76 -9.24
N PHE A 50 6.27 -1.88 -8.04
CA PHE A 50 4.90 -2.37 -7.86
C PHE A 50 3.88 -1.51 -8.60
N ILE A 51 3.91 -0.18 -8.39
CA ILE A 51 2.98 0.75 -9.03
C ILE A 51 3.17 0.79 -10.56
N ASP A 52 4.42 0.79 -11.03
CA ASP A 52 4.75 0.74 -12.45
C ASP A 52 4.22 -0.54 -13.10
N ALA A 53 4.36 -1.69 -12.44
CA ALA A 53 3.84 -2.97 -12.94
C ALA A 53 2.32 -2.93 -13.12
N LEU A 54 1.57 -2.39 -12.15
CA LEU A 54 0.12 -2.23 -12.26
C LEU A 54 -0.29 -1.30 -13.41
N ASN A 55 0.41 -0.17 -13.54
CA ASN A 55 0.09 0.84 -14.54
C ASN A 55 0.44 0.38 -15.96
N ASN A 56 1.58 -0.28 -16.14
CA ASN A 56 2.00 -0.84 -17.42
C ASN A 56 1.10 -2.00 -17.88
N ALA A 57 0.57 -2.77 -16.94
CA ALA A 57 -0.37 -3.86 -17.23
C ALA A 57 -1.81 -3.37 -17.48
N HIS A 58 -2.08 -2.06 -17.34
CA HIS A 58 -3.42 -1.50 -17.35
C HIS A 58 -4.39 -2.28 -16.42
N PHE A 59 -3.95 -2.56 -15.19
CA PHE A 59 -4.72 -3.42 -14.30
C PHE A 59 -6.15 -2.89 -14.08
N GLY A 60 -7.14 -3.77 -14.26
CA GLY A 60 -8.55 -3.40 -14.21
C GLY A 60 -9.00 -2.42 -15.31
N GLY A 61 -8.22 -2.27 -16.37
CA GLY A 61 -8.44 -1.28 -17.44
C GLY A 61 -7.84 0.10 -17.14
N PHE A 62 -6.96 0.21 -16.14
CA PHE A 62 -6.53 1.49 -15.57
C PHE A 62 -5.02 1.60 -15.40
N SER A 63 -4.49 2.82 -15.53
CA SER A 63 -3.05 3.12 -15.46
C SER A 63 -2.71 4.33 -14.58
N ASP A 64 -3.60 4.68 -13.65
CA ASP A 64 -3.47 5.76 -12.67
C ASP A 64 -3.43 5.21 -11.23
N TRP A 65 -2.94 3.98 -11.06
CA TRP A 65 -2.68 3.39 -9.75
C TRP A 65 -1.56 4.13 -9.04
N ARG A 66 -1.71 4.30 -7.73
CA ARG A 66 -0.74 4.92 -6.84
C ARG A 66 -0.71 4.21 -5.48
N LEU A 67 0.32 4.48 -4.70
CA LEU A 67 0.27 4.17 -3.27
C LEU A 67 -0.81 5.05 -2.58
N PRO A 68 -1.51 4.49 -1.58
CA PRO A 68 -2.46 5.24 -0.77
C PRO A 68 -1.71 6.15 0.20
N THR A 69 -2.35 7.26 0.58
CA THR A 69 -1.92 8.06 1.72
C THR A 69 -2.27 7.35 3.03
N ILE A 70 -1.65 7.76 4.14
CA ILE A 70 -1.99 7.21 5.46
C ILE A 70 -3.46 7.42 5.83
N LYS A 71 -4.06 8.54 5.42
CA LYS A 71 -5.49 8.83 5.67
C LYS A 71 -6.41 7.87 4.93
N GLU A 72 -6.05 7.48 3.71
CA GLU A 72 -6.85 6.54 2.91
C GLU A 72 -6.80 5.13 3.49
N LEU A 73 -5.63 4.65 3.94
CA LEU A 73 -5.53 3.36 4.63
C LEU A 73 -6.21 3.38 6.01
N ALA A 74 -6.08 4.47 6.76
CA ALA A 74 -6.77 4.61 8.04
C ALA A 74 -8.29 4.57 7.88
N TYR A 75 -8.82 5.13 6.79
CA TYR A 75 -10.27 5.17 6.52
C TYR A 75 -10.88 3.79 6.26
N ILE A 76 -10.09 2.82 5.75
CA ILE A 76 -10.59 1.47 5.46
C ILE A 76 -10.43 0.51 6.65
N VAL A 77 -9.86 0.97 7.76
CA VAL A 77 -9.74 0.15 8.98
C VAL A 77 -11.12 -0.05 9.61
N ASN A 78 -11.41 -1.29 9.96
CA ASN A 78 -12.62 -1.68 10.67
C ASN A 78 -12.30 -1.99 12.14
N TYR A 79 -12.53 -1.01 13.00
CA TYR A 79 -12.32 -1.10 14.45
C TYR A 79 -13.31 -2.02 15.19
N SER A 80 -14.35 -2.54 14.52
CA SER A 80 -15.25 -3.52 15.13
C SER A 80 -14.71 -4.95 15.09
N ILE A 81 -13.58 -5.20 14.42
CA ILE A 81 -12.96 -6.52 14.30
C ILE A 81 -12.00 -6.72 15.47
N SER A 82 -12.16 -7.83 16.20
CA SER A 82 -11.29 -8.20 17.31
C SER A 82 -9.86 -8.47 16.86
N LEU A 83 -8.89 -8.16 17.73
CA LEU A 83 -7.47 -8.40 17.48
C LEU A 83 -7.08 -9.85 17.87
N PRO A 84 -6.05 -10.42 17.21
CA PRO A 84 -5.36 -9.88 16.03
C PRO A 84 -6.25 -9.94 14.77
N GLY A 85 -6.06 -8.96 13.88
CA GLY A 85 -6.85 -8.75 12.68
C GLY A 85 -6.76 -9.86 11.60
N PRO A 86 -7.12 -9.56 10.33
CA PRO A 86 -7.01 -8.24 9.72
C PRO A 86 -8.22 -7.33 10.04
N THR A 87 -7.94 -6.14 10.55
CA THR A 87 -8.90 -5.09 10.95
C THR A 87 -9.41 -4.32 9.73
N ILE A 88 -9.97 -5.05 8.77
CA ILE A 88 -10.51 -4.53 7.51
C ILE A 88 -11.65 -5.45 7.03
N ASP A 89 -12.59 -4.93 6.27
CA ASP A 89 -13.62 -5.76 5.63
C ASP A 89 -13.00 -6.71 4.60
N SER A 90 -12.82 -7.98 4.98
CA SER A 90 -12.22 -9.00 4.12
C SER A 90 -13.13 -9.44 2.97
N GLY A 91 -14.42 -9.09 2.99
CA GLY A 91 -15.32 -9.29 1.85
C GLY A 91 -15.01 -8.32 0.71
N TYR A 92 -14.62 -7.08 1.03
CA TYR A 92 -14.21 -6.07 0.05
C TYR A 92 -12.70 -6.08 -0.23
N PHE A 93 -11.89 -6.41 0.78
CA PHE A 93 -10.43 -6.45 0.73
C PHE A 93 -9.90 -7.87 0.99
N PRO A 94 -10.18 -8.82 0.08
CA PRO A 94 -9.73 -10.20 0.26
C PRO A 94 -8.20 -10.26 0.30
N ASN A 95 -7.70 -11.35 0.88
CA ASN A 95 -6.28 -11.67 0.96
C ASN A 95 -5.42 -10.60 1.65
N THR A 96 -6.02 -9.76 2.49
CA THR A 96 -5.24 -8.82 3.33
C THR A 96 -4.40 -9.60 4.34
N GLN A 97 -3.14 -9.20 4.48
CA GLN A 97 -2.25 -9.72 5.50
C GLN A 97 -2.46 -8.93 6.80
N PRO A 98 -2.54 -9.58 7.98
CA PRO A 98 -2.59 -8.88 9.25
C PRO A 98 -1.17 -8.38 9.59
N ALA A 99 -0.75 -7.29 8.94
CA ALA A 99 0.58 -6.70 9.05
C ALA A 99 0.57 -5.23 8.58
N ILE A 100 1.75 -4.59 8.60
CA ILE A 100 1.96 -3.24 8.08
C ILE A 100 1.85 -3.17 6.55
N TYR A 101 1.13 -2.15 6.08
CA TYR A 101 1.03 -1.77 4.68
C TYR A 101 1.64 -0.38 4.46
N TRP A 102 2.51 -0.24 3.46
CA TRP A 102 3.12 1.04 3.12
C TRP A 102 2.09 2.07 2.63
N THR A 103 2.37 3.33 2.95
CA THR A 103 1.69 4.50 2.38
C THR A 103 2.68 5.36 1.60
N SER A 104 2.18 6.29 0.80
CA SER A 104 2.98 7.33 0.16
C SER A 104 3.41 8.45 1.12
N THR A 105 3.07 8.38 2.41
CA THR A 105 3.28 9.48 3.35
C THR A 105 4.62 9.31 4.08
N THR A 106 5.60 10.15 3.75
CA THR A 106 6.86 10.26 4.50
C THR A 106 6.64 10.83 5.90
N TYR A 107 7.39 10.34 6.89
CA TYR A 107 7.35 10.89 8.23
C TYR A 107 8.14 12.20 8.31
N ALA A 108 7.48 13.30 8.62
CA ALA A 108 8.06 14.64 8.53
C ALA A 108 9.25 14.88 9.47
N VAL A 109 9.29 14.21 10.63
CA VAL A 109 10.37 14.39 11.62
C VAL A 109 11.63 13.61 11.22
N ASN A 110 11.46 12.44 10.60
CA ASN A 110 12.57 11.63 10.08
C ASN A 110 12.22 11.11 8.68
N THR A 111 12.72 11.80 7.66
CA THR A 111 12.40 11.53 6.26
C THR A 111 13.00 10.23 5.72
N TYR A 112 13.91 9.57 6.44
CA TYR A 112 14.37 8.21 6.13
C TYR A 112 13.32 7.14 6.44
N THR A 113 12.22 7.52 7.07
CA THR A 113 11.10 6.65 7.43
C THR A 113 9.80 7.08 6.75
N ALA A 114 8.87 6.14 6.58
CA ALA A 114 7.54 6.39 6.04
C ALA A 114 6.47 5.82 6.98
N TRP A 115 5.25 6.35 6.85
CA TRP A 115 4.08 5.84 7.53
C TRP A 115 3.57 4.56 6.87
N GLY A 116 3.10 3.62 7.69
CA GLY A 116 2.31 2.49 7.27
C GLY A 116 1.12 2.25 8.19
N MET A 117 0.16 1.47 7.71
CA MET A 117 -1.01 1.06 8.48
C MET A 117 -0.91 -0.41 8.85
N TYR A 118 -0.99 -0.72 10.13
CA TYR A 118 -1.00 -2.09 10.67
C TYR A 118 -2.43 -2.62 10.68
N PHE A 119 -2.72 -3.62 9.84
CA PHE A 119 -4.04 -4.25 9.84
C PHE A 119 -4.19 -5.36 10.90
N ASP A 120 -3.12 -5.85 11.50
CA ASP A 120 -3.19 -6.73 12.68
C ASP A 120 -3.72 -6.03 13.93
N SER A 121 -3.48 -4.72 14.07
CA SER A 121 -3.87 -3.92 15.24
C SER A 121 -4.81 -2.75 14.95
N GLY A 122 -4.97 -2.34 13.68
CA GLY A 122 -5.75 -1.16 13.30
C GLY A 122 -5.07 0.17 13.66
N THR A 123 -3.74 0.18 13.81
CA THR A 123 -2.96 1.37 14.17
C THR A 123 -2.01 1.80 13.05
N ASP A 124 -1.72 3.08 12.95
CA ASP A 124 -0.61 3.57 12.13
C ASP A 124 0.74 3.37 12.83
N GLY A 125 1.82 3.41 12.05
CA GLY A 125 3.18 3.41 12.60
C GLY A 125 4.23 3.83 11.59
N ILE A 126 5.45 4.02 12.07
CA ILE A 126 6.58 4.53 11.29
C ILE A 126 7.59 3.41 11.11
N SER A 127 8.09 3.23 9.89
CA SER A 127 9.12 2.23 9.60
C SER A 127 10.17 2.78 8.64
N SER A 128 11.40 2.26 8.73
CA SER A 128 12.49 2.62 7.81
C SER A 128 12.09 2.32 6.37
N LYS A 129 12.38 3.24 5.46
CA LYS A 129 12.14 3.03 4.02
C LYS A 129 12.93 1.85 3.45
N SER A 130 14.01 1.44 4.13
CA SER A 130 14.79 0.24 3.80
C SER A 130 14.11 -1.08 4.18
N ASN A 131 13.08 -1.06 5.03
CA ASN A 131 12.35 -2.26 5.41
C ASN A 131 11.37 -2.66 4.31
N SER A 132 11.01 -3.93 4.28
CA SER A 132 9.95 -4.41 3.39
C SER A 132 8.62 -4.51 4.14
N ALA A 133 7.54 -4.06 3.50
CA ALA A 133 6.17 -4.18 4.01
C ALA A 133 5.20 -4.51 2.88
N PHE A 134 3.97 -4.88 3.23
CA PHE A 134 2.92 -5.13 2.25
C PHE A 134 2.49 -3.83 1.58
N VAL A 135 1.85 -3.94 0.41
CA VAL A 135 1.34 -2.80 -0.35
C VAL A 135 -0.05 -3.13 -0.87
N ARG A 136 -0.89 -2.10 -1.04
CA ARG A 136 -2.15 -2.19 -1.78
C ARG A 136 -2.32 -0.90 -2.54
N ALA A 137 -2.52 -0.96 -3.84
CA ALA A 137 -2.69 0.25 -4.64
C ALA A 137 -4.11 0.81 -4.54
N VAL A 138 -4.23 2.11 -4.77
CA VAL A 138 -5.50 2.83 -4.87
C VAL A 138 -5.48 3.72 -6.10
N ARG A 139 -6.66 4.04 -6.64
CA ARG A 139 -6.85 5.04 -7.69
C ARG A 139 -8.10 5.87 -7.44
N GLY A 140 -8.21 7.00 -8.16
CA GLY A 140 -9.30 7.96 -8.00
C GLY A 140 -9.10 8.91 -6.81
N GLY A 141 -10.13 9.71 -6.52
CA GLY A 141 -10.19 10.58 -5.33
C GLY A 141 -9.25 11.80 -5.31
N GLN A 142 -8.69 12.21 -6.45
CA GLN A 142 -8.06 13.53 -6.58
C GLN A 142 -8.93 14.45 -7.42
N SER A 143 -9.92 15.06 -6.77
CA SER A 143 -10.66 16.23 -7.27
C SER A 143 -10.71 17.23 -6.11
N GLY A 144 -10.07 18.40 -6.12
CA GLY A 144 -9.26 19.00 -7.16
C GLY A 144 -8.45 20.19 -6.62
N ILE A 145 -7.74 20.80 -7.55
CA ILE A 145 -7.26 22.18 -7.61
C ILE A 145 -7.97 23.11 -6.60
N LEU A 146 -7.20 23.74 -5.72
CA LEU A 146 -7.63 24.95 -5.03
C LEU A 146 -7.86 26.02 -6.12
N GLY A 147 -9.12 26.43 -6.29
CA GLY A 147 -9.46 27.69 -6.95
C GLY A 147 -9.12 28.89 -6.07
#